data_AF-A0A9W8I2D1-F1
#
_entry.id   AF-A0A9W8I2D1-F1
#
_cell.length_a   1.000
_cell.length_b   1.000
_cell.length_c   1.000
_cell.angle_alpha   90.00
_cell.angle_beta   90.00
_cell.angle_gamma   90.00
#
_symmetry.space_group_name_H-M   'P 1'
#
loop_
_entity.id
_entity.type
_entity.pdbx_description
1 polymer ?
#
loop_
_entity_poly.entity_id
_entity_poly.type
_entity_poly.pdbx_seq_one_letter_code
_entity_poly.pdbx_strand_id
1 'polypeptide(L)'
;LPLQTQAESRALLSKVPVKHKSELALLESLHRRQFRQWYFELSSGFNIVFYGYGSKRRLINAFASELGEDAPVAIINGYFPTLNLKQSLEKIAVEILDLGITSGSIADLAALIHGYFSSSSCTVDKMYIVVHNIDGPCLRKHQASLAVLASSPRVHVLASIDHIEAPLIWDTSAITRFNWAWHDLTTFEPYTVETSYENFTTEAKEIGPRGVLHVLASLTENAKGIFRILAEYQIAEAVMDDDAATTDTQKKSGSNVPEMPYNSYFTACRDQFLVTNEMTFRSQLTEFRDHKVIQSRHAPDGTEFVFIPLSASVLGTILENMD
;
A
#
# COMPACT_ATOMS: atom_id res chain seq x y z
N LEU A 1 -13.51 18.88 22.33
CA LEU A 1 -12.17 18.46 22.80
C LEU A 1 -11.17 19.01 21.79
N PRO A 2 -10.03 19.61 22.20
CA PRO A 2 -9.02 20.04 21.25
C PRO A 2 -8.57 18.83 20.41
N LEU A 3 -8.58 18.99 19.09
CA LEU A 3 -8.16 17.96 18.15
C LEU A 3 -6.65 17.74 18.32
N GLN A 4 -6.29 16.65 19.00
CA GLN A 4 -4.89 16.25 19.17
C GLN A 4 -4.37 15.65 17.86
N THR A 5 -3.12 15.93 17.52
CA THR A 5 -2.48 15.30 16.37
C THR A 5 -2.29 13.79 16.60
N GLN A 6 -2.20 12.99 15.52
CA GLN A 6 -1.99 11.54 15.60
C GLN A 6 -0.72 11.18 16.39
N ALA A 7 0.32 12.01 16.31
CA ALA A 7 1.55 11.83 17.08
C ALA A 7 1.34 12.07 18.59
N GLU A 8 0.58 13.10 18.96
CA GLU A 8 0.27 13.41 20.36
C GLU A 8 -0.64 12.35 21.01
N SER A 9 -1.65 11.88 20.28
CA SER A 9 -2.52 10.79 20.74
C SER A 9 -1.73 9.49 20.93
N ARG A 10 -0.80 9.16 20.02
CA ARG A 10 0.11 8.01 20.19
C ARG A 10 1.03 8.16 21.41
N ALA A 11 1.54 9.37 21.65
CA ALA A 11 2.37 9.66 22.82
C ALA A 11 1.59 9.64 24.15
N LEU A 12 0.27 9.85 24.12
CA LEU A 12 -0.61 9.69 25.27
C LEU A 12 -0.99 8.22 25.49
N LEU A 13 -1.26 7.48 24.40
CA LEU A 13 -1.56 6.05 24.47
C LEU A 13 -0.37 5.23 25.01
N SER A 14 0.87 5.64 24.73
CA SER A 14 2.06 4.97 25.28
C SER A 14 2.20 5.14 26.80
N LYS A 15 1.52 6.13 27.41
CA LYS A 15 1.50 6.36 28.86
C LYS A 15 0.42 5.54 29.56
N VAL A 16 -0.53 4.96 28.83
CA VAL A 16 -1.61 4.16 29.41
C VAL A 16 -1.06 2.79 29.81
N PRO A 17 -1.26 2.34 31.07
CA PRO A 17 -0.80 1.03 31.48
C PRO A 17 -1.55 -0.08 30.73
N VAL A 18 -0.79 -1.04 30.20
CA VAL A 18 -1.34 -2.22 29.53
C VAL A 18 -2.11 -3.06 30.55
N LYS A 19 -3.42 -3.22 30.34
CA LYS A 19 -4.27 -4.09 31.16
C LYS A 19 -3.97 -5.56 30.85
N HIS A 20 -4.16 -6.46 31.83
CA HIS A 20 -4.07 -7.92 31.65
C HIS A 20 -2.72 -8.44 31.12
N LYS A 21 -1.60 -7.85 31.55
CA LYS A 21 -0.26 -8.22 31.08
C LYS A 21 0.10 -9.69 31.34
N SER A 22 -0.33 -10.25 32.48
CA SER A 22 -0.11 -11.66 32.85
C SER A 22 -0.80 -12.63 31.90
N GLU A 23 -2.06 -12.35 31.58
CA GLU A 23 -2.91 -13.17 30.73
C GLU A 23 -2.43 -13.12 29.28
N LEU A 24 -2.00 -11.94 28.80
CA LEU A 24 -1.38 -11.77 27.49
C LEU A 24 -0.06 -12.56 27.38
N ALA A 25 0.78 -12.53 28.41
CA ALA A 25 2.02 -13.31 28.43
C ALA A 25 1.76 -14.83 28.46
N LEU A 26 0.74 -15.26 29.21
CA LEU A 26 0.30 -16.66 29.21
C LEU A 26 -0.18 -17.06 27.81
N LEU A 27 -1.03 -16.25 27.17
CA LEU A 27 -1.53 -16.50 25.82
C LEU A 27 -0.40 -16.60 24.79
N GLU A 28 0.59 -15.69 24.85
CA GLU A 28 1.80 -15.76 24.02
C GLU A 28 2.53 -17.09 24.21
N SER A 29 2.67 -17.56 25.45
CA SER A 29 3.29 -18.86 25.75
C SER A 29 2.49 -20.05 25.23
N LEU A 30 1.16 -19.97 25.19
CA LEU A 30 0.30 -21.01 24.63
C LEU A 30 0.51 -21.14 23.13
N HIS A 31 0.52 -20.03 22.40
CA HIS A 31 0.78 -20.00 20.95
C HIS A 31 2.19 -20.48 20.61
N ARG A 32 3.20 -20.11 21.41
CA ARG A 32 4.58 -20.62 21.22
C ARG A 32 4.69 -22.14 21.28
N ARG A 33 3.84 -22.82 22.05
CA ARG A 33 3.82 -24.30 22.08
C ARG A 33 3.33 -24.91 20.76
N GLN A 34 2.56 -24.16 19.97
CA GLN A 34 2.04 -24.60 18.66
C GLN A 34 3.08 -24.47 17.55
N PHE A 35 4.21 -23.81 17.76
CA PHE A 35 5.24 -23.61 16.72
C PHE A 35 5.72 -24.93 16.11
N ARG A 36 5.83 -25.99 16.91
CA ARG A 36 6.20 -27.32 16.42
C ARG A 36 5.15 -27.91 15.47
N GLN A 37 3.87 -27.65 15.74
CA GLN A 37 2.80 -28.07 14.86
C GLN A 37 2.86 -27.31 13.55
N TRP A 38 3.03 -25.98 13.59
CA TRP A 38 3.15 -25.16 12.39
C TRP A 38 4.36 -25.57 11.53
N TYR A 39 5.50 -25.86 12.15
CA TYR A 39 6.66 -26.38 11.45
C TYR A 39 6.36 -27.71 10.75
N PHE A 40 5.67 -28.63 11.42
CA PHE A 40 5.28 -29.92 10.84
C PHE A 40 4.34 -29.75 9.64
N GLU A 41 3.35 -28.86 9.73
CA GLU A 41 2.42 -28.59 8.64
C GLU A 41 3.12 -27.96 7.43
N LEU A 42 4.05 -27.02 7.66
CA LEU A 42 4.89 -26.45 6.59
C LEU A 42 5.73 -27.54 5.93
N SER A 43 6.37 -28.41 6.72
CA SER A 43 7.17 -29.53 6.18
C SER A 43 6.35 -30.54 5.37
N SER A 44 5.02 -30.57 5.58
CA SER A 44 4.08 -31.41 4.83
C SER A 44 3.59 -30.75 3.54
N GLY A 45 4.04 -29.53 3.23
CA GLY A 45 3.67 -28.78 2.03
C GLY A 45 2.38 -27.96 2.16
N PHE A 46 1.88 -27.72 3.37
CA PHE A 46 0.81 -26.75 3.60
C PHE A 46 1.39 -25.35 3.79
N ASN A 47 0.70 -24.35 3.28
CA ASN A 47 0.99 -22.97 3.64
C ASN A 47 0.09 -22.57 4.81
N ILE A 48 0.54 -21.68 5.69
CA ILE A 48 -0.20 -21.34 6.90
C ILE A 48 -0.72 -19.91 6.80
N VAL A 49 -2.00 -19.76 7.12
CA VAL A 49 -2.63 -18.45 7.27
C VAL A 49 -3.11 -18.24 8.70
N PHE A 50 -2.68 -17.13 9.29
CA PHE A 50 -3.05 -16.72 10.64
C PHE A 50 -4.18 -15.70 10.58
N TYR A 51 -5.28 -16.00 11.22
CA TYR A 51 -6.40 -15.09 11.46
C TYR A 51 -6.58 -14.89 12.96
N GLY A 52 -7.16 -13.77 13.35
CA GLY A 52 -7.39 -13.48 14.76
C GLY A 52 -7.28 -12.00 15.09
N TYR A 53 -7.84 -11.64 16.24
CA TYR A 53 -7.87 -10.28 16.74
C TYR A 53 -6.55 -9.90 17.41
N GLY A 54 -6.01 -8.75 17.02
CA GLY A 54 -4.76 -8.19 17.54
C GLY A 54 -3.59 -8.34 16.55
N SER A 55 -2.52 -7.59 16.81
CA SER A 55 -1.30 -7.67 16.01
C SER A 55 -0.65 -9.05 16.19
N LYS A 56 -0.46 -9.75 15.07
CA LYS A 56 0.16 -11.09 15.01
C LYS A 56 1.66 -11.01 14.73
N ARG A 57 2.13 -9.82 14.39
CA ARG A 57 3.48 -9.57 13.86
C ARG A 57 4.57 -10.05 14.81
N ARG A 58 4.40 -9.82 16.12
CA ARG A 58 5.40 -10.20 17.12
C ARG A 58 5.58 -11.72 17.22
N LEU A 59 4.48 -12.48 17.21
CA LEU A 59 4.51 -13.94 17.26
C LEU A 59 5.01 -14.55 15.94
N ILE A 60 4.55 -14.02 14.80
CA ILE A 60 5.01 -14.48 13.48
C ILE A 60 6.50 -14.18 13.29
N ASN A 61 7.01 -13.03 13.74
CA ASN A 61 8.45 -12.72 13.67
C ASN A 61 9.28 -13.61 14.61
N ALA A 62 8.75 -13.96 15.79
CA ALA A 62 9.40 -14.91 16.67
C ALA A 62 9.51 -16.29 16.01
N PHE A 63 8.43 -16.75 15.36
CA PHE A 63 8.43 -18.01 14.61
C PHE A 63 9.37 -17.93 13.39
N ALA A 64 9.36 -16.82 12.65
CA ALA A 64 10.27 -16.59 11.51
C ALA A 64 11.74 -16.62 11.92
N SER A 65 12.07 -16.16 13.13
CA SER A 65 13.44 -16.22 13.65
C SER A 65 13.87 -17.67 13.92
N GLU A 66 12.97 -18.52 14.44
CA GLU A 66 13.24 -19.95 14.63
C GLU A 66 13.34 -20.70 13.29
N LEU A 67 12.53 -20.33 12.29
CA LEU A 67 12.60 -20.90 10.93
C LEU A 67 13.87 -20.50 10.18
N GLY A 68 14.41 -19.32 10.47
CA GLY A 68 15.64 -18.81 9.85
C GLY A 68 16.89 -19.63 10.16
N GLU A 69 16.85 -20.49 11.18
CA GLU A 69 17.93 -21.44 11.46
C GLU A 69 17.98 -22.61 10.45
N ASP A 70 16.84 -22.96 9.85
CA ASP A 70 16.69 -24.08 8.92
C ASP A 70 16.87 -23.64 7.46
N ALA A 71 16.21 -22.56 7.05
CA ALA A 71 16.19 -22.11 5.67
C ALA A 71 16.07 -20.58 5.54
N PRO A 72 16.43 -19.98 4.38
CA PRO A 72 16.28 -18.55 4.16
C PRO A 72 14.82 -18.09 4.30
N VAL A 73 14.63 -17.00 5.04
CA VAL A 73 13.30 -16.40 5.32
C VAL A 73 13.23 -15.01 4.69
N ALA A 74 12.24 -14.77 3.83
CA ALA A 74 11.91 -13.46 3.31
C ALA A 74 10.68 -12.89 4.01
N ILE A 75 10.81 -11.70 4.62
CA ILE A 75 9.70 -11.02 5.31
C ILE A 75 9.17 -9.88 4.43
N ILE A 76 7.89 -9.97 4.06
CA ILE A 76 7.15 -8.97 3.29
C ILE A 76 6.11 -8.33 4.21
N ASN A 77 6.17 -7.01 4.32
CA ASN A 77 5.26 -6.25 5.16
C ASN A 77 4.16 -5.60 4.29
N GLY A 78 3.01 -6.27 4.18
CA GLY A 78 1.88 -5.86 3.33
C GLY A 78 1.11 -4.62 3.82
N TYR A 79 1.28 -4.22 5.08
CA TYR A 79 0.65 -3.01 5.62
C TYR A 79 1.30 -1.70 5.10
N PHE A 80 2.51 -1.75 4.52
CA PHE A 80 3.15 -0.55 3.99
C PHE A 80 2.44 -0.03 2.72
N PRO A 81 2.04 1.25 2.69
CA PRO A 81 1.33 1.82 1.54
C PRO A 81 2.15 1.93 0.27
N THR A 82 3.46 2.07 0.40
CA THR A 82 4.41 2.24 -0.71
C THR A 82 5.08 0.93 -1.10
N LEU A 83 4.58 -0.21 -0.60
CA LEU A 83 5.17 -1.51 -0.91
C LEU A 83 5.03 -1.81 -2.40
N ASN A 84 6.15 -2.00 -3.08
CA ASN A 84 6.19 -2.54 -4.42
C ASN A 84 6.55 -4.04 -4.37
N LEU A 85 5.58 -4.89 -4.70
CA LEU A 85 5.78 -6.35 -4.70
C LEU A 85 6.85 -6.76 -5.73
N LYS A 86 6.95 -6.05 -6.86
CA LYS A 86 7.97 -6.31 -7.88
C LYS A 86 9.38 -6.19 -7.30
N GLN A 87 9.68 -5.08 -6.63
CA GLN A 87 10.98 -4.86 -5.98
C GLN A 87 11.28 -5.90 -4.89
N SER A 88 10.24 -6.36 -4.18
CA SER A 88 10.40 -7.40 -3.15
C SER A 88 10.77 -8.74 -3.77
N LEU A 89 10.12 -9.12 -4.88
CA LEU A 89 10.45 -10.36 -5.61
C LEU A 89 11.79 -10.28 -6.33
N GLU A 90 12.15 -9.13 -6.90
CA GLU A 90 13.47 -8.90 -7.50
C GLU A 90 14.59 -9.05 -6.47
N LYS A 91 14.42 -8.48 -5.26
CA LYS A 91 15.37 -8.70 -4.17
C LYS A 91 15.49 -10.16 -3.77
N ILE A 92 14.37 -10.88 -3.68
CA ILE A 92 14.38 -12.33 -3.39
C ILE A 92 15.14 -13.09 -4.50
N ALA A 93 14.88 -12.79 -5.77
CA ALA A 93 15.53 -13.46 -6.89
C ALA A 93 17.05 -13.22 -6.91
N VAL A 94 17.48 -11.98 -6.63
CA VAL A 94 18.90 -11.60 -6.68
C VAL A 94 19.64 -12.02 -5.41
N GLU A 95 19.11 -11.73 -4.21
CA GLU A 95 19.83 -11.92 -2.95
C GLU A 95 19.76 -13.37 -2.43
N ILE A 96 18.67 -14.10 -2.72
CA ILE A 96 18.45 -15.45 -2.16
C ILE A 96 18.73 -16.54 -3.21
N LEU A 97 18.40 -16.30 -4.48
CA LEU A 97 18.52 -17.30 -5.54
C LEU A 97 19.75 -17.10 -6.44
N ASP A 98 20.50 -16.01 -6.26
CA ASP A 98 21.63 -15.58 -7.11
C ASP A 98 21.27 -15.57 -8.61
N LEU A 99 19.98 -15.39 -8.92
CA LEU A 99 19.53 -15.21 -10.28
C LEU A 99 19.89 -13.77 -10.66
N GLY A 100 20.59 -13.59 -11.78
CA GLY A 100 21.01 -12.27 -12.26
C GLY A 100 19.84 -11.30 -12.43
N ILE A 101 20.11 -10.08 -12.91
CA ILE A 101 19.09 -9.02 -13.01
C ILE A 101 17.85 -9.52 -13.78
N THR A 102 16.76 -9.75 -13.05
CA THR A 102 15.47 -10.13 -13.62
C THR A 102 14.63 -8.88 -13.80
N SER A 103 14.43 -8.44 -15.03
CA SER A 103 13.48 -7.38 -15.36
C SER A 103 12.25 -7.98 -16.05
N GLY A 104 11.10 -7.97 -15.38
CA GLY A 104 9.87 -8.53 -15.93
C GLY A 104 8.61 -8.03 -15.23
N SER A 105 7.45 -8.56 -15.64
CA SER A 105 6.19 -8.40 -14.90
C SER A 105 6.25 -9.19 -13.59
N ILE A 106 5.42 -8.83 -12.61
CA ILE A 106 5.32 -9.55 -11.32
C ILE A 106 4.98 -11.03 -11.54
N ALA A 107 4.15 -11.33 -12.54
CA ALA A 107 3.79 -12.70 -12.90
C ALA A 107 4.98 -13.49 -13.46
N ASP A 108 5.81 -12.84 -14.29
CA ASP A 108 7.00 -13.48 -14.87
C ASP A 108 8.05 -13.77 -13.81
N LEU A 109 8.25 -12.85 -12.87
CA LEU A 109 9.15 -13.05 -11.71
C LEU A 109 8.67 -14.21 -10.84
N ALA A 110 7.37 -14.28 -10.55
CA ALA A 110 6.79 -15.39 -9.80
C ALA A 110 6.95 -16.74 -10.52
N ALA A 111 6.74 -16.76 -11.85
CA ALA A 111 6.92 -17.95 -12.65
C ALA A 111 8.39 -18.38 -12.75
N LEU A 112 9.32 -17.42 -12.81
CA LEU A 112 10.76 -17.67 -12.83
C LEU A 112 11.22 -18.30 -11.52
N ILE A 113 10.80 -17.73 -10.38
CA ILE A 113 11.08 -18.30 -9.06
C ILE A 113 10.49 -19.72 -8.96
N HIS A 114 9.25 -19.92 -9.40
CA HIS A 114 8.62 -21.25 -9.43
C HIS A 114 9.41 -22.24 -10.32
N GLY A 115 9.86 -21.80 -11.50
CA GLY A 115 10.68 -22.60 -12.42
C GLY A 115 12.05 -22.95 -11.85
N TYR A 116 12.67 -22.04 -11.10
CA TYR A 116 13.92 -22.29 -10.38
C TYR A 116 13.75 -23.40 -9.34
N PHE A 117 12.73 -23.30 -8.48
CA PHE A 117 12.45 -24.33 -7.48
C PHE A 117 11.95 -25.66 -8.07
N SER A 118 11.40 -25.65 -9.29
CA SER A 118 11.03 -26.87 -10.03
C SER A 118 12.23 -27.55 -10.67
N SER A 119 13.31 -26.81 -10.92
CA SER A 119 14.53 -27.33 -11.53
C SER A 119 15.36 -28.11 -10.50
N SER A 120 16.02 -29.17 -10.93
CA SER A 120 16.87 -30.04 -10.10
C SER A 120 18.24 -29.44 -9.75
N SER A 121 18.55 -28.23 -10.22
CA SER A 121 19.78 -27.47 -9.95
C SER A 121 19.61 -26.37 -8.91
N CYS A 122 18.74 -26.60 -7.92
CA CYS A 122 18.42 -25.63 -6.88
C CYS A 122 19.54 -25.63 -5.83
N THR A 123 20.14 -24.46 -5.53
CA THR A 123 21.15 -24.33 -4.46
C THR A 123 20.50 -24.29 -3.07
N VAL A 124 19.26 -23.84 -3.01
CA VAL A 124 18.44 -23.72 -1.80
C VAL A 124 17.37 -24.81 -1.81
N ASP A 125 17.36 -25.69 -0.81
CA ASP A 125 16.38 -26.79 -0.75
C ASP A 125 14.97 -26.32 -0.38
N LYS A 126 14.87 -25.33 0.52
CA LYS A 126 13.60 -24.75 1.01
C LYS A 126 13.71 -23.26 1.24
N MET A 127 12.59 -22.55 1.13
CA MET A 127 12.50 -21.12 1.42
C MET A 127 11.19 -20.81 2.15
N TYR A 128 11.25 -19.94 3.15
CA TYR A 128 10.07 -19.44 3.85
C TYR A 128 9.77 -17.99 3.44
N ILE A 129 8.52 -17.70 3.07
CA ILE A 129 8.05 -16.34 2.79
C ILE A 129 7.02 -15.97 3.85
N VAL A 130 7.31 -14.95 4.64
CA VAL A 130 6.42 -14.42 5.67
C VAL A 130 5.78 -13.15 5.15
N VAL A 131 4.47 -13.15 4.95
CA VAL A 131 3.67 -12.01 4.51
C VAL A 131 2.81 -11.52 5.66
N HIS A 132 3.22 -10.42 6.29
CA HIS A 132 2.35 -9.70 7.23
C HIS A 132 1.28 -8.95 6.44
N ASN A 133 0.01 -9.07 6.83
CA ASN A 133 -1.14 -8.44 6.16
C ASN A 133 -1.18 -8.72 4.66
N ILE A 134 -1.47 -9.98 4.29
CA ILE A 134 -1.62 -10.38 2.88
C ILE A 134 -2.79 -9.65 2.17
N ASP A 135 -3.73 -9.15 2.97
CA ASP A 135 -4.88 -8.33 2.61
C ASP A 135 -4.56 -6.84 2.42
N GLY A 136 -3.29 -6.46 2.56
CA GLY A 136 -2.81 -5.11 2.30
C GLY A 136 -3.18 -4.64 0.89
N PRO A 137 -3.54 -3.34 0.71
CA PRO A 137 -4.14 -2.85 -0.53
C PRO A 137 -3.26 -3.04 -1.77
N CYS A 138 -1.93 -2.95 -1.62
CA CYS A 138 -0.97 -3.19 -2.71
C CYS A 138 -0.93 -4.66 -3.14
N LEU A 139 -1.16 -5.60 -2.21
CA LEU A 139 -1.09 -7.03 -2.46
C LEU A 139 -2.40 -7.60 -3.02
N ARG A 140 -3.54 -6.92 -2.85
CA ARG A 140 -4.84 -7.40 -3.34
C ARG A 140 -4.85 -7.67 -4.85
N LYS A 141 -4.21 -6.79 -5.63
CA LYS A 141 -4.11 -6.94 -7.10
C LYS A 141 -3.17 -8.06 -7.55
N HIS A 142 -2.28 -8.54 -6.68
CA HIS A 142 -1.18 -9.46 -7.05
C HIS A 142 -1.25 -10.84 -6.37
N GLN A 143 -2.41 -11.22 -5.83
CA GLN A 143 -2.59 -12.52 -5.17
C GLN A 143 -2.35 -13.72 -6.08
N ALA A 144 -2.67 -13.61 -7.38
CA ALA A 144 -2.45 -14.68 -8.34
C ALA A 144 -0.96 -15.04 -8.47
N SER A 145 -0.07 -14.04 -8.46
CA SER A 145 1.38 -14.25 -8.52
C SER A 145 1.92 -14.88 -7.24
N LEU A 146 1.42 -14.45 -6.08
CA LEU A 146 1.74 -15.09 -4.79
C LEU A 146 1.25 -16.54 -4.72
N ALA A 147 0.08 -16.84 -5.31
CA ALA A 147 -0.43 -18.20 -5.39
C ALA A 147 0.46 -19.11 -6.25
N VAL A 148 1.02 -18.60 -7.35
CA VAL A 148 1.98 -19.36 -8.18
C VAL A 148 3.24 -19.68 -7.38
N LEU A 149 3.76 -18.72 -6.60
CA LEU A 149 4.92 -18.94 -5.73
C LEU A 149 4.63 -20.00 -4.66
N ALA A 150 3.47 -19.89 -3.99
CA ALA A 150 3.03 -20.79 -2.94
C ALA A 150 2.72 -22.22 -3.41
N SER A 151 2.50 -22.40 -4.73
CA SER A 151 2.28 -23.72 -5.33
C SER A 151 3.55 -24.55 -5.44
N SER A 152 4.74 -23.95 -5.29
CA SER A 152 5.99 -24.70 -5.39
C SER A 152 6.23 -25.49 -4.10
N PRO A 153 6.65 -26.77 -4.17
CA PRO A 153 6.74 -27.64 -3.00
C PRO A 153 7.87 -27.25 -2.03
N ARG A 154 8.79 -26.39 -2.48
CA ARG A 154 9.97 -25.93 -1.73
C ARG A 154 9.80 -24.53 -1.13
N VAL A 155 8.78 -23.79 -1.53
CA VAL A 155 8.49 -22.46 -0.98
C VAL A 155 7.28 -22.59 -0.08
N HIS A 156 7.46 -22.23 1.19
CA HIS A 156 6.40 -22.25 2.18
C HIS A 156 6.02 -20.83 2.56
N VAL A 157 4.73 -20.53 2.48
CA VAL A 157 4.19 -19.20 2.75
C VAL A 157 3.49 -19.17 4.10
N LEU A 158 3.85 -18.17 4.90
CA LEU A 158 3.21 -17.80 6.15
C LEU A 158 2.54 -16.46 5.97
N ALA A 159 1.21 -16.39 6.06
CA ALA A 159 0.46 -15.16 5.85
C ALA A 159 -0.32 -14.77 7.09
N SER A 160 -0.51 -13.47 7.31
CA SER A 160 -1.43 -12.96 8.32
C SER A 160 -2.58 -12.18 7.68
N ILE A 161 -3.79 -12.35 8.24
CA ILE A 161 -5.02 -11.68 7.81
C ILE A 161 -5.59 -10.85 8.96
N ASP A 162 -6.12 -9.67 8.63
CA ASP A 162 -6.86 -8.82 9.57
C ASP A 162 -8.24 -8.40 9.05
N HIS A 163 -8.38 -8.24 7.74
CA HIS A 163 -9.60 -7.80 7.10
C HIS A 163 -10.64 -8.92 7.05
N ILE A 164 -11.88 -8.59 7.42
CA ILE A 164 -13.00 -9.55 7.44
C ILE A 164 -13.24 -10.13 6.03
N GLU A 165 -13.08 -9.31 4.99
CA GLU A 165 -13.27 -9.71 3.60
C GLU A 165 -12.01 -10.34 2.96
N ALA A 166 -10.93 -10.58 3.70
CA ALA A 166 -9.72 -11.15 3.11
C ALA A 166 -9.95 -12.47 2.34
N PRO A 167 -10.81 -13.41 2.80
CA PRO A 167 -11.09 -14.62 2.04
C PRO A 167 -11.80 -14.36 0.70
N LEU A 168 -12.49 -13.23 0.51
CA LEU A 168 -13.15 -12.88 -0.76
C LEU A 168 -12.13 -12.52 -1.86
N ILE A 169 -10.89 -12.22 -1.50
CA ILE A 169 -9.85 -11.84 -2.47
C ILE A 169 -9.41 -13.07 -3.28
N TRP A 170 -9.58 -14.28 -2.74
CA TRP A 170 -9.12 -15.50 -3.39
C TRP A 170 -10.22 -16.21 -4.16
N ASP A 171 -9.93 -16.48 -5.43
CA ASP A 171 -10.72 -17.38 -6.24
C ASP A 171 -10.39 -18.85 -5.93
N THR A 172 -11.20 -19.78 -6.44
CA THR A 172 -11.00 -21.21 -6.23
C THR A 172 -9.60 -21.67 -6.71
N SER A 173 -9.05 -21.05 -7.75
CA SER A 173 -7.72 -21.39 -8.27
C SER A 173 -6.60 -20.91 -7.34
N ALA A 174 -6.69 -19.70 -6.78
CA ALA A 174 -5.73 -19.24 -5.78
C ALA A 174 -5.80 -20.08 -4.51
N ILE A 175 -6.99 -20.39 -3.99
CA ILE A 175 -7.16 -21.18 -2.75
C ILE A 175 -6.50 -22.57 -2.90
N THR A 176 -6.71 -23.23 -4.04
CA THR A 176 -6.12 -24.55 -4.29
C THR A 176 -4.60 -24.51 -4.42
N ARG A 177 -4.04 -23.46 -5.03
CA ARG A 177 -2.58 -23.27 -5.13
C ARG A 177 -1.94 -22.89 -3.80
N PHE A 178 -2.62 -22.06 -3.00
CA PHE A 178 -2.12 -21.70 -1.69
C PHE A 178 -2.22 -22.84 -0.69
N ASN A 179 -3.16 -23.78 -0.82
CA ASN A 179 -3.29 -24.93 0.10
C ASN A 179 -3.18 -24.52 1.59
N TRP A 180 -4.04 -23.58 2.00
CA TRP A 180 -3.98 -22.95 3.32
C TRP A 180 -4.41 -23.87 4.47
N ALA A 181 -3.58 -23.94 5.51
CA ALA A 181 -3.94 -24.35 6.86
C ALA A 181 -4.25 -23.12 7.71
N TRP A 182 -5.48 -23.05 8.22
CA TRP A 182 -5.99 -21.90 8.97
C TRP A 182 -5.72 -22.06 10.47
N HIS A 183 -5.03 -21.09 11.06
CA HIS A 183 -4.75 -21.06 12.50
C HIS A 183 -5.24 -19.78 13.16
N ASP A 184 -5.90 -19.95 14.32
CA ASP A 184 -6.30 -18.85 15.18
C ASP A 184 -5.09 -18.34 15.97
N LEU A 185 -4.80 -17.05 15.81
CA LEU A 185 -3.72 -16.32 16.45
C LEU A 185 -4.27 -15.00 17.02
N THR A 186 -5.26 -15.11 17.90
CA THR A 186 -5.83 -14.00 18.67
C THR A 186 -4.88 -13.53 19.78
N THR A 187 -4.21 -12.39 19.60
CA THR A 187 -3.20 -11.87 20.56
C THR A 187 -3.71 -10.74 21.44
N PHE A 188 -4.79 -10.06 21.04
CA PHE A 188 -5.26 -8.80 21.64
C PHE A 188 -4.19 -7.68 21.71
N GLU A 189 -3.09 -7.81 20.98
CA GLU A 189 -2.04 -6.79 20.90
C GLU A 189 -2.53 -5.61 20.05
N PRO A 190 -2.29 -4.35 20.45
CA PRO A 190 -2.71 -3.21 19.66
C PRO A 190 -1.97 -3.12 18.32
N TYR A 191 -2.70 -2.75 17.26
CA TYR A 191 -2.22 -2.59 15.88
C TYR A 191 -1.36 -1.33 15.66
N THR A 192 -0.39 -1.07 16.52
CA THR A 192 0.33 0.22 16.56
C THR A 192 1.18 0.51 15.33
N VAL A 193 1.59 -0.51 14.58
CA VAL A 193 2.42 -0.32 13.37
C VAL A 193 1.56 -0.38 12.12
N GLU A 194 0.62 -1.29 12.08
CA GLU A 194 -0.31 -1.50 10.98
C GLU A 194 -1.18 -0.25 10.76
N THR A 195 -1.75 0.32 11.84
CA THR A 195 -2.57 1.54 11.75
C THR A 195 -1.76 2.83 11.65
N SER A 196 -0.42 2.77 11.72
CA SER A 196 0.40 3.99 11.66
C SER A 196 0.38 4.67 10.29
N TYR A 197 0.02 3.92 9.25
CA TYR A 197 -0.14 4.40 7.88
C TYR A 197 -1.58 4.76 7.52
N GLU A 198 -2.52 4.56 8.45
CA GLU A 198 -3.92 4.86 8.25
C GLU A 198 -4.26 6.23 8.84
N ASN A 199 -4.78 7.11 7.99
CA ASN A 199 -5.21 8.45 8.36
C ASN A 199 -6.65 8.38 8.89
N PHE A 200 -6.81 8.11 10.18
CA PHE A 200 -8.13 8.07 10.84
C PHE A 200 -8.71 9.45 11.15
N THR A 201 -7.92 10.53 11.00
CA THR A 201 -8.35 11.89 11.34
C THR A 201 -8.89 12.63 10.11
N THR A 202 -10.09 13.17 10.25
CA THR A 202 -10.81 14.01 9.28
C THR A 202 -10.11 15.34 8.93
N GLU A 203 -9.07 15.72 9.66
CA GLU A 203 -8.34 16.99 9.47
C GLU A 203 -6.82 16.82 9.39
N ALA A 204 -6.32 15.80 8.69
CA ALA A 204 -4.97 15.91 8.18
C ALA A 204 -4.89 17.18 7.29
N LYS A 205 -3.95 18.09 7.58
CA LYS A 205 -3.73 19.32 6.79
C LYS A 205 -3.48 19.04 5.31
N GLU A 206 -3.04 17.83 5.01
CA GLU A 206 -2.79 17.32 3.67
C GLU A 206 -3.52 15.99 3.52
N ILE A 207 -4.33 15.88 2.47
CA ILE A 207 -4.94 14.60 2.12
C ILE A 207 -3.87 13.76 1.46
N GLY A 208 -3.44 12.71 2.16
CA GLY A 208 -2.55 11.71 1.57
C GLY A 208 -3.18 11.07 0.32
N PRO A 209 -2.38 10.47 -0.58
CA PRO A 209 -2.84 9.95 -1.88
C PRO A 209 -4.04 9.00 -1.79
N ARG A 210 -4.14 8.22 -0.70
CA ARG A 210 -5.27 7.31 -0.45
C ARG A 210 -6.59 8.04 -0.20
N GLY A 211 -6.55 9.18 0.49
CA GLY A 211 -7.75 9.97 0.74
C GLY A 211 -8.29 10.58 -0.56
N VAL A 212 -7.39 11.03 -1.45
CA VAL A 212 -7.79 11.49 -2.79
C VAL A 212 -8.40 10.36 -3.60
N LEU A 213 -7.78 9.17 -3.63
CA LEU A 213 -8.36 8.00 -4.30
C LEU A 213 -9.76 7.63 -3.77
N HIS A 214 -9.97 7.70 -2.45
CA HIS A 214 -11.27 7.41 -1.85
C HIS A 214 -12.32 8.46 -2.23
N VAL A 215 -11.96 9.75 -2.22
CA VAL A 215 -12.85 10.84 -2.66
C VAL A 215 -13.16 10.66 -4.15
N LEU A 216 -12.15 10.44 -4.99
CA LEU A 216 -12.32 10.20 -6.42
C LEU A 216 -13.22 9.00 -6.71
N ALA A 217 -13.12 7.92 -5.93
CA ALA A 217 -13.99 6.75 -6.11
C ALA A 217 -15.49 7.07 -5.91
N SER A 218 -15.81 8.05 -5.05
CA SER A 218 -17.18 8.49 -4.80
C SER A 218 -17.71 9.54 -5.79
N LEU A 219 -16.83 10.14 -6.60
CA LEU A 219 -17.17 11.19 -7.54
C LEU A 219 -17.71 10.65 -8.87
N THR A 220 -18.50 11.47 -9.56
CA THR A 220 -19.02 11.19 -10.90
C THR A 220 -17.91 11.11 -11.95
N GLU A 221 -18.14 10.42 -13.07
CA GLU A 221 -17.16 10.31 -14.17
C GLU A 221 -16.74 11.67 -14.73
N ASN A 222 -17.67 12.63 -14.84
CA ASN A 222 -17.36 13.98 -15.28
C ASN A 222 -16.42 14.71 -14.31
N ALA A 223 -16.66 14.56 -13.00
CA ALA A 223 -15.78 15.11 -11.97
C ALA A 223 -14.39 14.47 -12.00
N LYS A 224 -14.30 13.15 -12.21
CA LYS A 224 -13.02 12.46 -12.43
C LYS A 224 -12.28 13.01 -13.65
N GLY A 225 -12.98 13.29 -14.75
CA GLY A 225 -12.40 13.92 -15.94
C GLY A 225 -11.85 15.32 -15.67
N ILE A 226 -12.57 16.13 -14.90
CA ILE A 226 -12.15 17.49 -14.52
C ILE A 226 -10.87 17.44 -13.67
N PHE A 227 -10.80 16.50 -12.72
CA PHE A 227 -9.58 16.25 -11.96
C PHE A 227 -8.41 15.77 -12.84
N ARG A 228 -8.68 14.88 -13.82
CA ARG A 228 -7.67 14.37 -14.76
C ARG A 228 -7.01 15.50 -15.56
N ILE A 229 -7.77 16.44 -16.12
CA ILE A 229 -7.22 17.59 -16.87
C ILE A 229 -6.25 18.40 -16.00
N LEU A 230 -6.63 18.67 -14.75
CA LEU A 230 -5.79 19.46 -13.83
C LEU A 230 -4.50 18.70 -13.48
N ALA A 231 -4.61 17.40 -13.23
CA ALA A 231 -3.47 16.55 -12.91
C ALA A 231 -2.49 16.41 -14.09
N GLU A 232 -3.00 16.21 -15.31
CA GLU A 232 -2.19 16.14 -16.54
C GLU A 232 -1.45 17.46 -16.80
N TYR A 233 -2.13 18.60 -16.62
CA TYR A 233 -1.51 19.92 -16.76
C TYR A 233 -0.36 20.11 -15.74
N GLN A 234 -0.61 19.75 -14.48
CA GLN A 234 0.38 19.89 -13.42
C GLN A 234 1.59 18.96 -13.61
N ILE A 235 1.39 17.78 -14.19
CA ILE A 235 2.49 16.87 -14.55
C ILE A 235 3.29 17.44 -15.74
N ALA A 236 2.62 17.94 -16.77
CA ALA A 236 3.28 18.49 -17.96
C ALA A 236 4.17 19.69 -17.64
N GLU A 237 3.68 20.64 -16.84
CA GLU A 237 4.46 21.81 -16.40
C GLU A 237 5.62 21.41 -15.47
N ALA A 238 5.43 20.40 -14.60
CA ALA A 238 6.49 19.91 -13.72
C ALA A 238 7.65 19.27 -14.51
N VAL A 239 7.37 18.64 -15.66
CA VAL A 239 8.41 18.07 -16.55
C VAL A 239 9.17 19.17 -17.29
N MET A 240 8.51 20.28 -17.66
CA MET A 240 9.18 21.41 -18.34
C MET A 240 10.10 22.21 -17.42
N ASP A 241 9.79 22.29 -16.11
CA ASP A 241 10.62 22.98 -15.12
C ASP A 241 11.93 22.21 -14.79
N ASP A 242 11.95 20.88 -14.93
CA ASP A 242 13.14 20.04 -14.68
C ASP A 242 14.22 20.22 -15.78
N ASP A 243 13.82 20.54 -17.02
CA ASP A 243 14.74 20.82 -18.14
C ASP A 243 15.29 22.27 -18.13
N ALA A 244 14.66 23.18 -17.38
CA ALA A 244 14.96 24.62 -17.38
C ALA A 244 15.92 25.08 -16.26
N ALA A 245 16.49 24.18 -15.46
CA ALA A 245 17.35 24.48 -14.31
C ALA A 245 18.77 25.01 -14.66
N THR A 246 18.94 25.78 -15.74
CA THR A 246 20.20 26.43 -16.12
C THR A 246 20.08 27.91 -16.50
N THR A 247 19.19 28.70 -15.88
CA THR A 247 19.42 30.18 -15.79
C THR A 247 18.54 30.89 -14.76
N ASP A 248 19.23 31.62 -13.86
CA ASP A 248 18.86 32.83 -13.13
C ASP A 248 17.74 32.87 -12.07
N THR A 249 18.22 32.76 -10.83
CA THR A 249 17.90 33.54 -9.61
C THR A 249 16.66 34.45 -9.55
N GLN A 250 15.90 34.18 -8.46
CA GLN A 250 14.88 35.00 -7.77
C GLN A 250 13.42 34.61 -8.00
N LYS A 251 13.02 33.41 -7.52
CA LYS A 251 11.66 33.17 -7.04
C LYS A 251 11.70 32.50 -5.67
N LYS A 252 11.02 33.11 -4.70
CA LYS A 252 11.09 32.82 -3.26
C LYS A 252 10.40 31.51 -2.92
N SER A 253 11.13 30.67 -2.19
CA SER A 253 10.72 29.65 -1.22
C SER A 253 9.22 29.59 -0.91
N GLY A 254 8.57 28.53 -1.40
CA GLY A 254 7.20 28.13 -1.09
C GLY A 254 6.68 27.19 -2.16
N SER A 255 6.94 25.87 -2.00
CA SER A 255 6.42 24.74 -2.80
C SER A 255 5.97 25.12 -4.22
N ASN A 256 6.87 25.00 -5.21
CA ASN A 256 6.59 25.30 -6.62
C ASN A 256 5.65 24.22 -7.18
N VAL A 257 4.35 24.32 -6.87
CA VAL A 257 3.31 23.50 -7.47
C VAL A 257 2.81 24.26 -8.70
N PRO A 258 2.87 23.69 -9.91
CA PRO A 258 2.35 24.34 -11.11
C PRO A 258 0.87 24.69 -10.92
N GLU A 259 0.50 25.95 -11.13
CA GLU A 259 -0.85 26.44 -10.91
C GLU A 259 -1.53 26.79 -12.25
N MET A 260 -2.77 26.36 -12.45
CA MET A 260 -3.53 26.65 -13.67
C MET A 260 -4.48 27.84 -13.45
N PRO A 261 -4.54 28.84 -14.36
CA PRO A 261 -5.50 29.92 -14.25
C PRO A 261 -6.93 29.43 -14.51
N TYR A 262 -7.89 29.89 -13.70
CA TYR A 262 -9.30 29.46 -13.73
C TYR A 262 -9.94 29.51 -15.14
N ASN A 263 -9.67 30.56 -15.91
CA ASN A 263 -10.22 30.72 -17.26
C ASN A 263 -9.70 29.68 -18.27
N SER A 264 -8.41 29.33 -18.17
CA SER A 264 -7.83 28.28 -19.01
C SER A 264 -8.39 26.92 -18.62
N TYR A 265 -8.49 26.66 -17.32
CA TYR A 265 -9.03 25.41 -16.80
C TYR A 265 -10.50 25.20 -17.21
N PHE A 266 -11.33 26.24 -17.11
CA PHE A 266 -12.71 26.19 -17.58
C PHE A 266 -12.81 25.93 -19.10
N THR A 267 -11.94 26.56 -19.90
CA THR A 267 -11.92 26.36 -21.35
C THR A 267 -11.54 24.92 -21.69
N ALA A 268 -10.49 24.37 -21.06
CA ALA A 268 -10.07 22.98 -21.25
C ALA A 268 -11.17 21.98 -20.86
N CYS A 269 -11.87 22.21 -19.75
CA CYS A 269 -12.99 21.36 -19.32
C CYS A 269 -14.18 21.43 -20.30
N ARG A 270 -14.43 22.61 -20.90
CA ARG A 270 -15.49 22.80 -21.90
C ARG A 270 -15.14 22.13 -23.23
N ASP A 271 -13.88 22.19 -23.64
CA ASP A 271 -13.40 21.60 -24.89
C ASP A 271 -13.49 20.06 -24.88
N GLN A 272 -13.36 19.45 -23.70
CA GLN A 272 -13.58 18.01 -23.48
C GLN A 272 -15.04 17.65 -23.15
N PHE A 273 -15.99 18.60 -23.25
CA PHE A 273 -17.41 18.41 -22.98
C PHE A 273 -17.75 17.92 -21.56
N LEU A 274 -16.87 18.15 -20.57
CA LEU A 274 -17.07 17.70 -19.18
C LEU A 274 -18.06 18.59 -18.43
N VAL A 275 -18.15 19.87 -18.81
CA VAL A 275 -19.02 20.86 -18.17
C VAL A 275 -19.72 21.73 -19.19
N THR A 276 -21.02 21.96 -18.97
CA THR A 276 -21.87 22.79 -19.85
C THR A 276 -21.84 24.27 -19.47
N ASN A 277 -21.92 24.58 -18.17
CA ASN A 277 -22.06 25.93 -17.65
C ASN A 277 -21.00 26.26 -16.58
N GLU A 278 -20.66 27.54 -16.44
CA GLU A 278 -19.72 27.98 -15.41
C GLU A 278 -20.23 27.71 -13.99
N MET A 279 -21.54 27.82 -13.74
CA MET A 279 -22.11 27.50 -12.42
C MET A 279 -21.91 26.02 -12.03
N THR A 280 -22.07 25.09 -12.98
CA THR A 280 -21.83 23.66 -12.73
C THR A 280 -20.36 23.37 -12.46
N PHE A 281 -19.46 24.10 -13.12
CA PHE A 281 -18.02 24.00 -12.87
C PHE A 281 -17.65 24.50 -11.47
N ARG A 282 -18.18 25.67 -11.06
CA ARG A 282 -17.97 26.23 -9.72
C ARG A 282 -18.49 25.30 -8.64
N SER A 283 -19.65 24.66 -8.84
CA SER A 283 -20.18 23.68 -7.89
C SER A 283 -19.22 22.51 -7.68
N GLN A 284 -18.67 21.94 -8.76
CA GLN A 284 -17.70 20.84 -8.67
C GLN A 284 -16.38 21.30 -8.03
N LEU A 285 -15.88 22.49 -8.37
CA LEU A 285 -14.72 23.08 -7.70
C LEU A 285 -14.94 23.29 -6.21
N THR A 286 -16.15 23.62 -5.79
CA THR A 286 -16.51 23.78 -4.37
C THR A 286 -16.47 22.42 -3.68
N GLU A 287 -17.02 21.37 -4.29
CA GLU A 287 -16.93 19.99 -3.80
C GLU A 287 -15.47 19.52 -3.66
N PHE A 288 -14.62 19.79 -4.65
CA PHE A 288 -13.19 19.48 -4.55
C PHE A 288 -12.47 20.25 -3.44
N ARG A 289 -12.89 21.48 -3.13
CA ARG A 289 -12.36 22.29 -2.03
C ARG A 289 -12.83 21.79 -0.67
N ASP A 290 -14.10 21.39 -0.56
CA ASP A 290 -14.68 20.82 0.66
C ASP A 290 -13.97 19.52 1.03
N HIS A 291 -13.67 18.71 0.01
CA HIS A 291 -12.84 17.53 0.16
C HIS A 291 -11.34 17.82 0.17
N LYS A 292 -10.88 19.08 0.22
CA LYS A 292 -9.46 19.51 0.23
C LYS A 292 -8.56 18.83 -0.83
N VAL A 293 -9.14 18.39 -1.95
CA VAL A 293 -8.42 17.78 -3.07
C VAL A 293 -7.76 18.87 -3.91
N ILE A 294 -8.42 20.01 -4.07
CA ILE A 294 -7.95 21.15 -4.86
C ILE A 294 -7.85 22.38 -3.94
N GLN A 295 -6.80 23.16 -4.12
CA GLN A 295 -6.63 24.47 -3.48
C GLN A 295 -6.66 25.58 -4.52
N SER A 296 -7.13 26.77 -4.13
CA SER A 296 -7.02 27.95 -4.98
C SER A 296 -6.22 29.07 -4.30
N ARG A 297 -5.42 29.75 -5.12
CA ARG A 297 -4.65 30.94 -4.74
C ARG A 297 -5.11 32.11 -5.58
N HIS A 298 -5.35 33.25 -4.94
CA HIS A 298 -5.70 34.47 -5.64
C HIS A 298 -4.43 35.30 -5.80
N ALA A 299 -4.10 35.65 -7.04
CA ALA A 299 -3.04 36.61 -7.31
C ALA A 299 -3.50 38.04 -6.94
N PRO A 300 -2.56 38.97 -6.66
CA PRO A 300 -2.88 40.37 -6.41
C PRO A 300 -3.64 41.04 -7.57
N ASP A 301 -3.53 40.50 -8.79
CA ASP A 301 -4.24 40.96 -9.99
C ASP A 301 -5.70 40.46 -10.07
N GLY A 302 -6.18 39.70 -9.07
CA GLY A 302 -7.53 39.16 -9.01
C GLY A 302 -7.77 37.88 -9.83
N THR A 303 -6.74 37.36 -10.49
CA THR A 303 -6.80 36.05 -11.15
C THR A 303 -6.75 34.92 -10.13
N GLU A 304 -7.71 34.00 -10.23
CA GLU A 304 -7.76 32.79 -9.41
C GLU A 304 -6.97 31.67 -10.08
N PHE A 305 -5.99 31.14 -9.36
CA PHE A 305 -5.17 29.99 -9.74
C PHE A 305 -5.60 28.77 -8.94
N VAL A 306 -5.62 27.62 -9.61
CA VAL A 306 -6.11 26.35 -9.06
C VAL A 306 -5.00 25.31 -9.18
N PHE A 307 -4.73 24.56 -8.10
CA PHE A 307 -3.69 23.54 -8.08
C PHE A 307 -4.04 22.38 -7.13
N ILE A 308 -3.43 21.21 -7.36
CA ILE A 308 -3.54 20.05 -6.47
C ILE A 308 -2.29 20.01 -5.58
N PRO A 309 -2.43 20.02 -4.23
CA PRO A 309 -1.30 20.01 -3.30
C PRO A 309 -0.66 18.61 -3.19
N LEU A 310 -0.28 18.01 -4.31
CA LEU A 310 0.40 16.71 -4.42
C LEU A 310 1.59 16.81 -5.37
N SER A 311 2.63 16.00 -5.14
CA SER A 311 3.79 15.91 -6.04
C SER A 311 3.41 15.24 -7.36
N ALA A 312 4.07 15.65 -8.46
CA ALA A 312 3.81 15.10 -9.80
C ALA A 312 3.96 13.57 -9.87
N SER A 313 4.92 12.99 -9.14
CA SER A 313 5.11 11.52 -9.05
C SER A 313 3.91 10.79 -8.46
N VAL A 314 3.24 11.40 -7.47
CA VAL A 314 2.08 10.82 -6.79
C VAL A 314 0.83 10.98 -7.64
N LEU A 315 0.70 12.12 -8.33
CA LEU A 315 -0.37 12.35 -9.30
C LEU A 315 -0.33 11.32 -10.43
N GLY A 316 0.85 11.00 -10.97
CA GLY A 316 1.02 9.95 -11.98
C GLY A 316 0.49 8.59 -11.50
N THR A 317 0.88 8.16 -10.29
CA THR A 317 0.35 6.91 -9.71
C THR A 317 -1.15 6.96 -9.45
N ILE A 318 -1.72 8.11 -9.09
CA ILE A 318 -3.17 8.26 -8.91
C ILE A 318 -3.88 8.10 -10.25
N LEU A 319 -3.41 8.76 -11.31
CA LEU A 319 -3.97 8.64 -12.65
C LEU A 319 -3.94 7.20 -13.17
N GLU A 320 -2.83 6.49 -12.98
CA GLU A 320 -2.72 5.06 -13.34
C GLU A 320 -3.70 4.15 -12.58
N ASN A 321 -4.15 4.55 -11.39
CA ASN A 321 -5.13 3.79 -10.61
C ASN A 321 -6.58 4.24 -10.87
N MET A 322 -6.80 5.36 -11.58
CA MET A 322 -8.13 5.82 -11.97
C MET A 322 -8.66 5.12 -13.22
N ASP A 323 -7.76 4.56 -14.04
CA ASP A 323 -8.06 3.73 -15.21
C ASP A 323 -8.19 2.25 -14.83
#